data_AF-A0A2M9JJB9-F1
#
_entry.id   AF-A0A2M9JJB9-F1
#
_cell.length_a   1.000
_cell.length_b   1.000
_cell.length_c   1.000
_cell.angle_alpha   90.00
_cell.angle_beta   90.00
_cell.angle_gamma   90.00
#
_symmetry.space_group_name_H-M   'P 1'
#
loop_
_entity.id
_entity.type
_entity.pdbx_description
1 polymer ?
#
loop_
_entity_poly.entity_id
_entity_poly.type
_entity_poly.pdbx_seq_one_letter_code
_entity_poly.pdbx_strand_id
1 'polypeptide(L)' 'MGLAGLPGREWMIRNAKGRKYHYDSEEEAFAELAEYGEGATVWTRDVYRVLFITRSVDGWKQIPNPRS' A
#
# COMPACT_ATOMS: atom_id res chain seq x y z
N MET A 1 -9.21 28.88 -8.22
CA MET A 1 -8.85 27.69 -9.01
C MET A 1 -8.46 26.58 -8.03
N GLY A 2 -9.17 25.46 -8.09
CA GLY A 2 -9.32 24.49 -6.99
C GLY A 2 -8.07 23.68 -6.70
N LEU A 3 -7.75 23.51 -5.41
CA LEU A 3 -6.82 22.51 -4.90
C LEU A 3 -7.48 21.13 -5.04
N ALA A 4 -7.62 20.64 -6.27
CA ALA A 4 -8.09 19.30 -6.53
C ALA A 4 -7.12 18.33 -5.84
N GLY A 5 -7.64 17.53 -4.90
CA GLY A 5 -6.83 16.51 -4.24
C GLY A 5 -6.28 15.56 -5.29
N LEU A 6 -4.96 15.32 -5.28
CA LEU A 6 -4.36 14.36 -6.19
C LEU A 6 -4.71 12.96 -5.70
N PRO A 7 -5.47 12.16 -6.48
CA PRO A 7 -5.68 10.77 -6.15
C PRO A 7 -4.33 10.05 -6.22
N GLY A 8 -4.06 9.23 -5.21
CA GLY A 8 -2.88 8.39 -5.16
C GLY A 8 -3.25 7.02 -4.62
N ARG A 9 -2.39 6.04 -4.89
CA ARG A 9 -2.45 4.72 -4.28
C ARG A 9 -1.15 4.50 -3.52
N GLU A 10 -1.27 3.94 -2.32
CA GLU A 10 -0.13 3.56 -1.51
C GLU A 10 -0.11 2.05 -1.32
N TRP A 11 1.09 1.51 -1.25
CA TRP A 11 1.33 0.08 -1.12
C TRP A 11 2.10 -0.19 0.17
N MET A 12 1.82 -1.32 0.80
CA MET A 12 2.63 -1.80 1.92
C MET A 12 2.68 -3.32 1.95
N ILE A 13 3.74 -3.85 2.54
CA ILE A 13 3.82 -5.25 2.96
C ILE A 13 3.61 -5.31 4.46
N ARG A 14 2.76 -6.23 4.91
CA ARG A 14 2.65 -6.65 6.32
C ARG A 14 3.28 -8.03 6.46
N ASN A 15 4.36 -8.13 7.21
CA ASN A 15 4.96 -9.44 7.50
C ASN A 15 4.16 -10.21 8.57
N ALA A 16 4.48 -11.50 8.76
CA ALA A 16 3.83 -12.35 9.77
C ALA A 16 3.99 -11.82 11.21
N LYS A 17 5.01 -11.01 11.48
CA LYS A 17 5.25 -10.34 12.77
C LYS A 17 4.44 -9.05 12.94
N GLY A 18 3.61 -8.68 11.96
CA GLY A 18 2.79 -7.48 11.96
C GLY A 18 3.53 -6.17 11.64
N ARG A 19 4.81 -6.23 11.25
CA ARG A 19 5.57 -5.05 10.81
C ARG A 19 5.10 -4.61 9.44
N LYS A 20 5.09 -3.29 9.21
CA LYS A 20 4.59 -2.66 8.00
C LYS A 20 5.73 -1.97 7.26
N TYR A 21 5.81 -2.17 5.95
CA TYR A 21 6.84 -1.62 5.07
C TYR A 21 6.13 -0.96 3.89
N HIS A 22 6.36 0.33 3.65
CA HIS A 22 5.66 1.12 2.64
C HIS A 22 6.42 1.09 1.31
N TYR A 23 5.66 1.09 0.22
CA TYR A 23 6.15 1.01 -1.16
C TYR A 23 5.45 2.03 -2.04
N ASP A 24 6.14 2.44 -3.10
CA ASP A 24 5.62 3.40 -4.06
C ASP A 24 4.75 2.73 -5.13
N SER A 25 4.96 1.44 -5.40
CA SER A 25 4.23 0.69 -6.43
C SER A 25 3.80 -0.71 -5.99
N GLU A 26 2.84 -1.26 -6.74
CA GLU A 26 2.39 -2.66 -6.62
C GLU A 26 3.55 -3.63 -6.91
N GLU A 27 4.30 -3.33 -7.96
CA GLU A 27 5.34 -4.18 -8.51
C GLU A 27 6.49 -4.33 -7.50
N GLU A 28 6.91 -3.25 -6.86
CA GLU A 28 7.91 -3.27 -5.78
C GLU A 28 7.41 -4.08 -4.58
N ALA A 29 6.18 -3.82 -4.13
CA ALA A 29 5.60 -4.52 -2.99
C ALA A 29 5.49 -6.04 -3.23
N PHE A 30 5.16 -6.48 -4.44
CA PHE A 30 5.12 -7.91 -4.77
C PHE A 30 6.50 -8.50 -5.06
N ALA A 31 7.43 -7.74 -5.64
CA ALA A 31 8.80 -8.18 -5.88
C ALA A 31 9.53 -8.48 -4.56
N GLU A 32 9.35 -7.62 -3.55
CA GLU A 32 9.99 -7.79 -2.24
C GLU A 32 9.20 -8.70 -1.29
N LEU A 33 7.95 -9.06 -1.59
CA LEU A 33 7.11 -9.89 -0.71
C LEU A 33 7.81 -11.17 -0.25
N ALA A 34 8.56 -11.81 -1.15
CA ALA A 34 9.29 -13.04 -0.86
C ALA A 34 10.38 -12.85 0.21
N GLU A 35 10.96 -11.66 0.33
CA GLU A 35 12.01 -11.36 1.32
C GLU A 35 11.47 -11.29 2.75
N TYR A 36 10.16 -11.04 2.91
CA TYR A 36 9.50 -10.95 4.22
C TYR A 36 9.03 -12.30 4.78
N GLY A 37 9.22 -13.38 4.02
CA GLY A 37 8.93 -14.76 4.40
C GLY A 37 7.46 -15.17 4.33
N GLU A 38 7.20 -16.45 4.62
CA GLU A 38 5.84 -17.01 4.62
C GLU A 38 4.90 -16.27 5.57
N GLY A 39 3.68 -16.01 5.10
CA GLY A 39 2.67 -15.24 5.84
C GLY A 39 2.78 -13.71 5.68
N ALA A 40 3.72 -13.21 4.88
CA ALA A 40 3.70 -11.81 4.44
C ALA A 40 2.54 -11.56 3.47
N THR A 41 1.93 -10.38 3.57
CA THR A 41 0.76 -9.99 2.78
C THR A 41 0.94 -8.58 2.22
N VAL A 42 0.50 -8.35 0.98
CA VAL A 42 0.49 -7.02 0.37
C VAL A 42 -0.83 -6.33 0.68
N TRP A 43 -0.77 -5.05 0.98
CA TRP A 43 -1.92 -4.20 1.22
C TRP A 43 -1.82 -2.95 0.37
N THR A 44 -2.97 -2.44 -0.03
CA THR A 44 -3.08 -1.17 -0.75
C THR A 44 -4.10 -0.27 -0.08
N ARG A 45 -3.96 1.04 -0.24
CA ARG A 45 -5.00 1.99 0.10
C ARG A 45 -5.05 3.11 -0.93
N ASP A 46 -6.26 3.53 -1.23
CA ASP A 46 -6.48 4.75 -2.00
C ASP A 46 -6.38 5.96 -1.04
N VAL A 47 -5.64 6.97 -1.47
CA VAL A 47 -5.41 8.20 -0.72
C VAL A 47 -5.75 9.41 -1.57
N TYR A 48 -6.21 10.48 -0.91
CA TYR A 48 -6.26 11.80 -1.49
C TYR A 48 -5.23 12.69 -0.79
N ARG A 49 -4.40 13.34 -1.60
CA ARG A 49 -3.40 14.29 -1.13
C ARG A 49 -3.90 15.69 -1.40
N VAL A 50 -4.10 16.47 -0.34
CA VAL A 50 -4.48 17.88 -0.43
C VAL A 50 -3.42 18.68 0.32
N LEU A 51 -2.67 19.51 -0.41
CA LEU A 51 -1.53 20.28 0.12
C LEU A 51 -0.52 19.36 0.84
N PHE A 52 -0.54 19.35 2.18
CA PHE A 52 0.36 18.60 3.06
C PHE A 52 -0.36 17.47 3.84
N ILE A 53 -1.64 17.22 3.55
CA ILE A 53 -2.44 16.21 4.25
C ILE A 53 -2.72 15.05 3.30
N THR A 54 -2.31 13.84 3.71
CA THR A 54 -2.71 12.58 3.08
C THR A 54 -3.88 11.99 3.87
N ARG A 55 -5.06 11.90 3.25
CA ARG A 55 -6.21 11.18 3.82
C ARG A 55 -6.40 9.85 3.12
N SER A 56 -6.62 8.80 3.89
CA SER A 56 -7.03 7.49 3.36
C SER A 56 -8.54 7.48 3.16
N VAL A 57 -8.99 6.98 2.01
CA VAL A 57 -10.42 6.91 1.66
C VAL A 57 -11.08 5.76 2.40
N ASP A 58 -10.52 4.55 2.25
CA ASP A 58 -11.13 3.30 2.73
C ASP A 58 -10.22 2.51 3.69
N GLY A 59 -9.13 3.10 4.18
CA GLY A 59 -8.11 2.38 4.94
C GLY A 59 -7.33 1.39 4.07
N TRP A 60 -6.59 0.50 4.73
CA TRP A 60 -5.77 -0.53 4.06
C TRP A 60 -6.61 -1.76 3.70
N LYS A 61 -6.50 -2.20 2.45
CA LYS A 61 -7.12 -3.40 1.90
C LYS A 61 -6.04 -4.41 1.54
N GLN A 62 -6.16 -5.64 2.02
CA GLN A 62 -5.24 -6.72 1.64
C GLN A 62 -5.50 -7.12 0.19
N ILE A 63 -4.45 -7.24 -0.60
CA ILE A 63 -4.53 -7.70 -1.99
C ILE A 63 -4.04 -9.15 -2.03
N PRO A 64 -4.81 -10.09 -2.63
CA PRO A 64 -4.34 -11.46 -2.81
C PRO A 64 -3.14 -11.46 -3.75
N ASN A 65 -2.16 -12.32 -3.47
CA ASN A 65 -1.03 -12.48 -4.38
C ASN A 65 -1.55 -13.05 -5.71
N PRO A 66 -1.36 -12.36 -6.85
CA PRO A 66 -1.84 -12.82 -8.15
C PRO A 66 -1.17 -14.13 -8.62
N ARG A 67 -0.13 -14.61 -7.91
CA ARG A 67 0.56 -15.88 -8.17
C ARG A 67 0.18 -17.00 -7.20
N SER A 68 -0.86 -16.82 -6.39
CA SER A 68 -1.42 -17.87 -5.50
C SER A 68 -2.33 -18.83 -6.24
#